data_AF-A0AA36N005-F1
#
_entry.id   AF-A0AA36N005-F1
#
_cell.length_a   1.000
_cell.length_b   1.000
_cell.length_c   1.000
_cell.angle_alpha   90.00
_cell.angle_beta   90.00
_cell.angle_gamma   90.00
#
_symmetry.space_group_name_H-M   'P 1'
#
loop_
_entity.id
_entity.type
_entity.pdbx_description
1 polymer ?
#
loop_
_entity_poly.entity_id
_entity_poly.type
_entity_poly.pdbx_seq_one_letter_code
_entity_poly.pdbx_strand_id
1 'polypeptide(L)'
;MASGLSGRDGQAMAPAWRAGTFNLKRGGDARCQSARSARARPELPPCNPPPAGWKEEQCPNPQCRDFSCIKWHSPQEWRCRGGESCPRPESCRAWHVKVEDICQTRVIDLLDERLSEAELHRFAKGEEGAKYLRAVVYGFAGIQLPAVALMLKDLPMLRELHLPDAQKEDCHLQVKELLMQIRSKCPGLREVSFANAQVRTWDLVT
;
A
#
# COMPACT_ATOMS: atom_id res chain seq x y z
N MET A 1 -23.07 61.55 -3.22
CA MET A 1 -23.45 60.40 -4.07
C MET A 1 -22.21 59.53 -4.18
N ALA A 2 -22.07 58.57 -3.28
CA ALA A 2 -22.52 57.17 -3.40
C ALA A 2 -21.35 56.27 -3.82
N SER A 3 -21.03 55.39 -2.89
CA SER A 3 -19.94 54.42 -2.78
C SER A 3 -19.96 53.31 -3.83
N GLY A 4 -18.84 52.60 -4.01
CA GLY A 4 -18.88 51.24 -4.58
C GLY A 4 -17.57 50.69 -5.14
N LEU A 5 -16.62 50.33 -4.28
CA LEU A 5 -15.54 49.39 -4.65
C LEU A 5 -15.78 48.09 -3.90
N SER A 6 -16.25 47.06 -4.60
CA SER A 6 -16.42 45.71 -4.06
C SER A 6 -15.13 44.93 -4.15
N GLY A 7 -14.58 44.59 -2.99
CA GLY A 7 -13.50 43.61 -2.85
C GLY A 7 -14.00 42.21 -3.21
N ARG A 8 -13.22 41.48 -4.00
CA ARG A 8 -13.36 40.03 -4.16
C ARG A 8 -12.30 39.36 -3.29
N ASP A 9 -12.69 39.01 -2.08
CA ASP A 9 -11.94 38.08 -1.24
C ASP A 9 -12.11 36.67 -1.81
N GLY A 10 -11.04 36.15 -2.41
CA GLY A 10 -10.93 34.74 -2.78
C GLY A 10 -10.77 33.89 -1.53
N GLN A 11 -11.88 33.37 -1.00
CA GLN A 11 -11.85 32.28 -0.03
C GLN A 11 -11.31 31.02 -0.71
N ALA A 12 -10.04 30.72 -0.45
CA ALA A 12 -9.49 29.40 -0.69
C ALA A 12 -10.18 28.41 0.26
N MET A 13 -11.06 27.56 -0.28
CA MET A 13 -11.61 26.43 0.45
C MET A 13 -10.50 25.42 0.74
N ALA A 14 -10.01 25.43 1.98
CA ALA A 14 -9.23 24.32 2.51
C ALA A 14 -10.09 23.05 2.51
N PRO A 15 -9.57 21.90 2.05
CA PRO A 15 -10.34 20.65 2.07
C PRO A 15 -10.59 20.22 3.52
N ALA A 16 -11.86 20.11 3.87
CA ALA A 16 -12.34 19.66 5.18
C ALA A 16 -12.13 18.15 5.37
N TRP A 17 -10.88 17.73 5.58
CA TRP A 17 -10.60 16.44 6.21
C TRP A 17 -10.43 16.71 7.70
N ARG A 18 -11.53 16.59 8.45
CA ARG A 18 -11.50 16.61 9.91
C ARG A 18 -10.55 15.50 10.37
N ALA A 19 -9.60 15.85 11.22
CA ALA A 19 -8.90 14.92 12.10
C ALA A 19 -9.96 14.25 13.00
N GLY A 20 -10.54 13.16 12.52
CA GLY A 20 -11.33 12.27 13.34
C GLY A 20 -10.35 11.53 14.24
N THR A 21 -10.43 11.75 15.54
CA THR A 21 -9.73 10.94 16.53
C THR A 21 -10.11 9.48 16.33
N PHE A 22 -9.18 8.68 15.83
CA PHE A 22 -9.37 7.25 15.64
C PHE A 22 -9.44 6.58 17.02
N ASN A 23 -10.64 6.39 17.54
CA ASN A 23 -10.85 5.60 18.75
C ASN A 23 -10.73 4.12 18.38
N LEU A 24 -9.61 3.48 18.70
CA LEU A 24 -9.46 2.02 18.70
C LEU A 24 -10.40 1.41 19.75
N LYS A 25 -11.71 1.31 19.44
CA LYS A 25 -12.63 0.54 20.28
C LYS A 25 -12.37 -0.94 20.05
N ARG A 26 -11.63 -1.55 20.99
CA ARG A 26 -11.51 -3.01 21.16
C ARG A 26 -12.92 -3.58 21.40
N GLY A 27 -13.52 -4.14 20.35
CA GLY A 27 -14.77 -4.90 20.42
C GLY A 27 -14.53 -6.36 20.05
N GLY A 28 -13.74 -7.08 20.86
CA GLY A 28 -13.50 -8.51 20.66
C GLY A 28 -12.93 -9.17 21.92
N ASP A 29 -13.52 -10.31 22.30
CA ASP A 29 -13.19 -11.06 23.51
C ASP A 29 -11.68 -11.30 23.69
N ALA A 30 -11.12 -10.72 24.75
CA ALA A 30 -9.70 -10.74 25.09
C ALA A 30 -9.12 -12.15 25.34
N ARG A 31 -9.95 -13.20 25.47
CA ARG A 31 -9.50 -14.57 25.77
C ARG A 31 -8.93 -15.32 24.55
N CYS A 32 -9.17 -14.87 23.32
CA CYS A 32 -8.62 -15.52 22.12
C CYS A 32 -7.31 -14.89 21.60
N GLN A 33 -6.86 -13.76 22.15
CA GLN A 33 -5.75 -12.98 21.61
C GLN A 33 -4.38 -13.33 22.22
N SER A 34 -4.32 -13.82 23.46
CA SER A 34 -3.05 -14.07 24.16
C SER A 34 -2.29 -15.32 23.69
N ALA A 35 -2.98 -16.30 23.11
CA ALA A 35 -2.36 -17.56 22.67
C ALA A 35 -1.71 -17.50 21.27
N ARG A 36 -1.94 -16.44 20.48
CA ARG A 36 -1.41 -16.31 19.11
C ARG A 36 -0.06 -15.58 19.03
N SER A 37 0.31 -14.82 20.07
CA SER A 37 1.47 -13.92 20.05
C SER A 37 2.84 -14.65 20.05
N ALA A 38 2.89 -15.95 20.33
CA ALA A 38 4.14 -16.72 20.41
C ALA A 38 4.34 -17.76 19.30
N ARG A 39 3.43 -17.88 18.32
CA ARG A 39 3.70 -18.75 17.17
C ARG A 39 4.80 -18.10 16.34
N ALA A 40 5.87 -18.86 16.09
CA ALA A 40 6.96 -18.44 15.21
C ALA A 40 6.35 -17.87 13.93
N ARG A 41 6.68 -16.61 13.62
CA ARG A 41 6.27 -15.98 12.36
C ARG A 41 6.83 -16.87 11.26
N PRO A 42 5.98 -17.43 10.38
CA PRO A 42 6.48 -18.31 9.32
C PRO A 42 7.51 -17.53 8.49
N GLU A 43 8.68 -18.13 8.28
CA GLU A 43 9.67 -17.56 7.38
C GLU A 43 9.08 -17.51 5.98
N LEU A 44 8.97 -16.30 5.44
CA LEU A 44 8.51 -16.12 4.08
C LEU A 44 9.68 -16.42 3.12
N PRO A 45 9.39 -17.02 1.95
CA PRO A 45 10.42 -17.21 0.94
C PRO A 45 11.03 -15.86 0.56
N PRO A 46 12.31 -15.78 0.18
CA PRO A 46 12.92 -14.53 -0.25
C PRO A 46 12.14 -13.91 -1.42
N CYS A 47 12.09 -12.58 -1.46
CA CYS A 47 11.47 -11.87 -2.57
C CYS A 47 12.42 -11.90 -3.78
N ASN A 48 11.94 -12.35 -4.93
CA ASN A 48 12.76 -12.34 -6.14
C ASN A 48 12.89 -10.92 -6.65
N PRO A 49 14.12 -10.44 -6.94
CA PRO A 49 14.31 -9.10 -7.48
C PRO A 49 13.60 -8.99 -8.85
N PRO A 50 13.03 -7.83 -9.17
CA PRO A 50 12.47 -7.60 -10.49
C PRO A 50 13.55 -7.69 -11.59
N PRO A 51 13.16 -7.99 -12.84
CA PRO A 51 14.11 -8.04 -13.96
C PRO A 51 14.65 -6.64 -14.31
N ALA A 52 15.73 -6.60 -15.10
CA ALA A 52 16.26 -5.34 -15.64
C ALA A 52 15.19 -4.58 -16.46
N GLY A 53 15.21 -3.24 -16.37
CA GLY A 53 14.24 -2.39 -17.08
C GLY A 53 12.84 -2.36 -16.46
N TRP A 54 12.64 -2.98 -15.28
CA TRP A 54 11.35 -3.00 -14.61
C TRP A 54 10.84 -1.58 -14.35
N LYS A 55 9.61 -1.32 -14.81
CA LYS A 55 8.82 -0.10 -14.71
C LYS A 55 9.45 1.17 -15.27
N GLU A 56 10.39 1.05 -16.21
CA GLU A 56 10.94 2.24 -16.91
C GLU A 56 10.02 2.74 -18.04
N GLU A 57 9.30 1.81 -18.68
CA GLU A 57 8.43 2.09 -19.83
C GLU A 57 6.96 1.88 -19.50
N GLN A 58 6.10 2.67 -20.15
CA GLN A 58 4.65 2.52 -20.04
C GLN A 58 4.18 1.27 -20.79
N CYS A 59 3.26 0.53 -20.19
CA CYS A 59 2.58 -0.55 -20.89
C CYS A 59 1.68 0.04 -21.99
N PRO A 60 1.82 -0.40 -23.25
CA PRO A 60 0.96 0.10 -24.34
C PRO A 60 -0.49 -0.38 -24.20
N ASN A 61 -0.72 -1.43 -23.40
CA ASN A 61 -2.06 -1.98 -23.17
C ASN A 61 -2.62 -1.49 -21.82
N PRO A 62 -3.60 -0.57 -21.81
CA PRO A 62 -4.22 -0.07 -20.57
C PRO A 62 -5.05 -1.14 -19.84
N GLN A 63 -5.40 -2.24 -20.53
CA GLN A 63 -6.13 -3.38 -19.97
C GLN A 63 -5.23 -4.60 -19.75
N CYS A 64 -3.92 -4.40 -19.69
CA CYS A 64 -2.97 -5.48 -19.48
C CYS A 64 -3.29 -6.24 -18.17
N ARG A 65 -3.52 -7.56 -18.31
CA ARG A 65 -3.72 -8.50 -17.19
C ARG A 65 -2.51 -9.42 -16.98
N ASP A 66 -1.42 -9.19 -17.71
CA ASP A 66 -0.20 -9.98 -17.58
C ASP A 66 0.49 -9.66 -16.24
N PHE A 67 0.59 -10.68 -15.40
CA PHE A 67 1.21 -10.61 -14.08
C PHE A 67 2.72 -10.41 -14.16
N SER A 68 3.34 -10.89 -15.23
CA SER A 68 4.78 -10.77 -15.46
C SER A 68 5.16 -9.49 -16.20
N CYS A 69 4.19 -8.62 -16.51
CA CYS A 69 4.43 -7.39 -17.23
C CYS A 69 5.41 -6.49 -16.47
N ILE A 70 6.56 -6.26 -17.08
CA ILE A 70 7.63 -5.45 -16.52
C ILE A 70 7.36 -3.95 -16.68
N LYS A 71 6.37 -3.55 -17.47
CA LYS A 71 6.03 -2.15 -17.77
C LYS A 71 5.09 -1.55 -16.72
N TRP A 72 5.08 -0.23 -16.58
CA TRP A 72 4.19 0.46 -15.64
C TRP A 72 2.80 0.69 -16.24
N HIS A 73 1.76 0.59 -15.41
CA HIS A 73 0.36 0.78 -15.78
C HIS A 73 -0.24 2.06 -15.18
N SER A 74 0.41 2.62 -14.16
CA SER A 74 0.11 3.98 -13.72
C SER A 74 1.39 4.79 -13.43
N PRO A 75 1.30 6.14 -13.39
CA PRO A 75 2.41 7.00 -13.01
C PRO A 75 2.97 6.69 -11.61
N GLN A 76 2.17 6.11 -10.72
CA GLN A 76 2.64 5.70 -9.39
C GLN A 76 3.63 4.56 -9.46
N GLU A 77 3.65 3.74 -10.51
CA GLU A 77 4.65 2.67 -10.67
C GLU A 77 5.86 3.14 -11.47
N TRP A 78 5.89 4.36 -12.01
CA TRP A 78 6.91 4.77 -12.97
C TRP A 78 8.27 4.94 -12.31
N ARG A 79 9.25 4.14 -12.77
CA ARG A 79 10.64 4.22 -12.34
C ARG A 79 11.48 5.02 -13.33
N CYS A 80 12.38 5.84 -12.80
CA CYS A 80 13.31 6.60 -13.62
C CYS A 80 14.39 5.68 -14.20
N ARG A 81 14.58 5.70 -15.53
CA ARG A 81 15.68 4.98 -16.21
C ARG A 81 17.05 5.46 -15.76
N GLY A 82 17.19 6.75 -15.46
CA GLY A 82 18.42 7.34 -14.95
C GLY A 82 18.71 6.98 -13.50
N GLY A 83 17.71 6.49 -12.74
CA GLY A 83 17.85 6.23 -11.30
C GLY A 83 18.52 7.41 -10.58
N GLU A 84 19.55 7.12 -9.79
CA GLU A 84 20.37 8.12 -9.09
C GLU A 84 21.13 9.08 -10.05
N SER A 85 21.40 8.65 -11.28
CA SER A 85 22.03 9.46 -12.33
C SER A 85 21.02 10.25 -13.17
N CYS A 86 19.80 10.47 -12.66
CA CYS A 86 18.80 11.29 -13.32
C CYS A 86 19.34 12.71 -13.54
N PRO A 87 19.28 13.26 -14.76
CA PRO A 87 19.81 14.61 -15.04
C PRO A 87 18.97 15.73 -14.40
N ARG A 88 17.77 15.42 -13.89
CA ARG A 88 16.83 16.39 -13.31
C ARG A 88 16.07 15.80 -12.12
N PRO A 89 16.77 15.41 -11.04
CA PRO A 89 16.16 14.65 -9.94
C PRO A 89 15.01 15.40 -9.27
N GLU A 90 15.12 16.71 -9.09
CA GLU A 90 14.11 17.54 -8.41
C GLU A 90 12.80 17.72 -9.20
N SER A 91 12.83 17.51 -10.52
CA SER A 91 11.65 17.69 -11.39
C SER A 91 11.14 16.38 -11.98
N CYS A 92 11.86 15.28 -11.76
CA CYS A 92 11.47 13.97 -12.23
C CYS A 92 10.33 13.42 -11.38
N ARG A 93 9.23 13.05 -12.02
CA ARG A 93 8.07 12.46 -11.34
C ARG A 93 8.19 10.95 -11.12
N ALA A 94 9.26 10.34 -11.64
CA ALA A 94 9.51 8.91 -11.56
C ALA A 94 10.37 8.58 -10.33
N TRP A 95 10.24 7.37 -9.81
CA TRP A 95 11.02 6.92 -8.66
C TRP A 95 12.48 6.67 -9.01
N HIS A 96 13.44 7.23 -8.26
CA HIS A 96 14.88 6.96 -8.43
C HIS A 96 15.37 5.83 -7.54
N VAL A 97 14.71 4.68 -7.60
CA VAL A 97 15.10 3.48 -6.85
C VAL A 97 15.86 2.51 -7.78
N LYS A 98 16.92 1.86 -7.28
CA LYS A 98 17.62 0.79 -8.00
C LYS A 98 16.81 -0.49 -7.96
N VAL A 99 16.80 -1.27 -9.04
CA VAL A 99 15.99 -2.50 -9.13
C VAL A 99 16.35 -3.51 -8.04
N GLU A 100 17.63 -3.61 -7.68
CA GLU A 100 18.13 -4.47 -6.59
C GLU A 100 17.54 -4.13 -5.22
N ASP A 101 17.18 -2.86 -4.99
CA ASP A 101 16.54 -2.41 -3.75
C ASP A 101 15.04 -2.69 -3.72
N ILE A 102 14.41 -2.98 -4.87
CA ILE A 102 12.96 -3.24 -5.01
C ILE A 102 12.64 -4.72 -4.77
N CYS A 103 13.11 -5.26 -3.65
CA CYS A 103 12.78 -6.63 -3.22
C CYS A 103 12.48 -6.69 -1.72
N GLN A 104 12.24 -5.55 -1.08
CA GLN A 104 12.03 -5.52 0.35
C GLN A 104 10.63 -6.00 0.74
N THR A 105 10.57 -6.62 1.90
CA THR A 105 9.32 -7.05 2.53
C THR A 105 9.00 -6.12 3.69
N ARG A 106 7.81 -5.51 3.65
CA ARG A 106 7.30 -4.71 4.76
C ARG A 106 6.50 -5.62 5.69
N VAL A 107 6.81 -5.58 6.98
CA VAL A 107 6.01 -6.25 8.01
C VAL A 107 5.19 -5.21 8.75
N ILE A 108 3.89 -5.45 8.85
CA ILE A 108 2.90 -4.63 9.55
C ILE A 108 2.26 -5.55 10.59
N ASP A 109 2.43 -5.23 11.87
CA ASP A 109 1.81 -5.99 12.96
C ASP A 109 0.74 -5.13 13.63
N LEU A 110 -0.53 -5.39 13.32
CA LEU A 110 -1.66 -4.63 13.86
C LEU A 110 -1.91 -4.91 15.34
N LEU A 111 -1.24 -5.91 15.92
CA LEU A 111 -1.34 -6.24 17.34
C LEU A 111 -0.26 -5.54 18.17
N ASP A 112 0.72 -4.88 17.53
CA ASP A 112 1.74 -4.12 18.23
C ASP A 112 1.11 -2.86 18.84
N GLU A 113 1.00 -2.83 20.17
CA GLU A 113 0.46 -1.69 20.91
C GLU A 113 1.31 -0.42 20.75
N ARG A 114 2.55 -0.56 20.26
CA ARG A 114 3.42 0.58 19.98
C ARG A 114 3.05 1.28 18.69
N LEU A 115 2.31 0.63 17.79
CA LEU A 115 1.96 1.15 16.47
C LEU A 115 1.06 2.39 16.61
N SER A 116 1.70 3.55 16.74
CA SER A 116 1.03 4.82 16.98
C SER A 116 0.41 5.36 15.69
N GLU A 117 -0.61 6.22 15.81
CA GLU A 117 -1.18 6.94 14.67
C GLU A 117 -0.12 7.76 13.92
N ALA A 118 0.87 8.29 14.64
CA ALA A 118 2.03 8.96 14.05
C ALA A 118 2.89 8.01 13.21
N GLU A 119 3.11 6.78 13.65
CA GLU A 119 3.82 5.76 12.87
C GLU A 119 3.00 5.29 11.67
N LEU A 120 1.67 5.17 11.80
CA LEU A 120 0.72 4.94 10.71
C LEU A 120 0.76 6.05 9.64
N HIS A 121 1.04 7.30 10.03
CA HIS A 121 1.17 8.44 9.11
C HIS A 121 2.60 8.74 8.62
N ARG A 122 3.62 8.22 9.31
CA ARG A 122 5.03 8.32 8.94
C ARG A 122 5.47 7.11 8.08
N PHE A 123 4.52 6.30 7.61
CA PHE A 123 4.79 5.23 6.65
C PHE A 123 5.58 5.74 5.44
N ALA A 124 6.40 4.86 4.86
CA ALA A 124 7.44 5.16 3.89
C ALA A 124 7.00 6.17 2.83
N LYS A 125 7.30 7.46 3.06
CA LYS A 125 7.02 8.54 2.11
C LYS A 125 8.19 8.66 1.14
N GLY A 126 7.88 9.01 -0.10
CA GLY A 126 8.91 9.19 -1.12
C GLY A 126 9.52 7.86 -1.56
N GLU A 127 10.82 7.88 -1.84
CA GLU A 127 11.51 6.77 -2.51
C GLU A 127 11.64 5.51 -1.66
N GLU A 128 11.60 5.63 -0.32
CA GLU A 128 11.62 4.47 0.58
C GLU A 128 10.41 3.54 0.35
N GLY A 129 9.24 4.10 0.03
CA GLY A 129 8.03 3.32 -0.21
C GLY A 129 8.14 2.45 -1.47
N ALA A 130 8.93 2.89 -2.45
CA ALA A 130 9.11 2.19 -3.72
C ALA A 130 10.02 0.95 -3.63
N LYS A 131 10.69 0.73 -2.50
CA LYS A 131 11.55 -0.45 -2.28
C LYS A 131 10.78 -1.72 -1.91
N TYR A 132 9.54 -1.57 -1.45
CA TYR A 132 8.75 -2.68 -0.94
C TYR A 132 7.92 -3.33 -2.05
N LEU A 133 8.29 -4.56 -2.42
CA LEU A 133 7.53 -5.38 -3.37
C LEU A 133 6.46 -6.22 -2.67
N ARG A 134 6.68 -6.52 -1.39
CA ARG A 134 5.82 -7.37 -0.56
C ARG A 134 5.43 -6.66 0.72
N ALA A 135 4.20 -6.83 1.16
CA ALA A 135 3.74 -6.48 2.50
C ALA A 135 3.17 -7.72 3.20
N VAL A 136 3.38 -7.79 4.51
CA VAL A 136 2.88 -8.85 5.39
C VAL A 136 2.12 -8.17 6.51
N VAL A 137 0.85 -8.47 6.65
CA VAL A 137 -0.02 -7.87 7.67
C VAL A 137 -0.46 -8.95 8.64
N TYR A 138 0.08 -8.88 9.85
CA TYR A 138 -0.36 -9.69 10.98
C TYR A 138 -1.49 -8.97 11.74
N GLY A 139 -2.38 -9.73 12.37
CA GLY A 139 -3.52 -9.19 13.11
C GLY A 139 -4.67 -8.75 12.21
N PHE A 140 -4.71 -9.16 10.93
CA PHE A 140 -5.68 -8.68 9.96
C PHE A 140 -7.13 -8.99 10.36
N ALA A 141 -7.35 -10.11 11.06
CA ALA A 141 -8.67 -10.53 11.53
C ALA A 141 -9.31 -9.54 12.55
N GLY A 142 -8.55 -8.61 13.12
CA GLY A 142 -9.00 -7.64 14.13
C GLY A 142 -9.60 -6.33 13.59
N ILE A 143 -9.81 -6.21 12.27
CA ILE A 143 -10.46 -5.09 11.55
C ILE A 143 -9.92 -3.69 11.91
N GLN A 144 -8.91 -3.26 11.16
CA GLN A 144 -8.60 -1.84 10.94
C GLN A 144 -8.32 -1.58 9.45
N LEU A 145 -9.28 -1.93 8.59
CA LEU A 145 -9.13 -1.78 7.13
C LEU A 145 -8.65 -0.39 6.71
N PRO A 146 -9.17 0.73 7.26
CA PRO A 146 -8.69 2.05 6.89
C PRO A 146 -7.21 2.27 7.22
N ALA A 147 -6.73 1.76 8.36
CA ALA A 147 -5.32 1.88 8.74
C ALA A 147 -4.43 1.06 7.82
N VAL A 148 -4.82 -0.18 7.50
CA VAL A 148 -4.08 -1.01 6.53
C VAL A 148 -4.06 -0.35 5.16
N ALA A 149 -5.20 0.15 4.68
CA ALA A 149 -5.27 0.87 3.42
C ALA A 149 -4.34 2.09 3.40
N LEU A 150 -4.30 2.84 4.52
CA LEU A 150 -3.43 3.99 4.69
C LEU A 150 -1.95 3.62 4.65
N MET A 151 -1.56 2.47 5.19
CA MET A 151 -0.17 2.01 5.16
C MET A 151 0.23 1.50 3.78
N LEU A 152 -0.66 0.76 3.12
CA LEU A 152 -0.36 0.14 1.83
C LEU A 152 -0.35 1.16 0.70
N LYS A 153 -1.18 2.21 0.73
CA LYS A 153 -1.25 3.22 -0.36
C LYS A 153 0.08 3.94 -0.63
N ASP A 154 0.98 3.96 0.35
CA ASP A 154 2.30 4.59 0.26
C ASP A 154 3.37 3.63 -0.28
N LEU A 155 2.97 2.41 -0.69
CA LEU A 155 3.83 1.38 -1.29
C LEU A 155 3.52 1.22 -2.79
N PRO A 156 4.01 2.15 -3.65
CA PRO A 156 3.64 2.19 -5.07
C PRO A 156 4.01 0.93 -5.86
N MET A 157 5.06 0.23 -5.42
CA MET A 157 5.60 -0.97 -6.09
C MET A 157 5.04 -2.27 -5.53
N LEU A 158 4.11 -2.23 -4.58
CA LEU A 158 3.57 -3.41 -3.91
C LEU A 158 2.94 -4.38 -4.93
N ARG A 159 3.41 -5.63 -4.98
CA ARG A 159 2.87 -6.71 -5.82
C ARG A 159 2.20 -7.82 -5.03
N GLU A 160 2.67 -8.07 -3.82
CA GLU A 160 2.25 -9.19 -2.99
C GLU A 160 1.79 -8.70 -1.61
N LEU A 161 0.60 -9.12 -1.18
CA LEU A 161 0.07 -8.89 0.16
C LEU A 161 -0.13 -10.23 0.87
N HIS A 162 0.57 -10.44 1.97
CA HIS A 162 0.48 -11.67 2.78
C HIS A 162 -0.29 -11.39 4.07
N LEU A 163 -1.32 -12.18 4.33
CA LEU A 163 -2.24 -12.11 5.46
C LEU A 163 -2.21 -13.46 6.22
N PRO A 164 -1.10 -13.78 6.90
CA PRO A 164 -0.81 -15.12 7.42
C PRO A 164 -1.75 -15.57 8.56
N ASP A 165 -2.48 -14.65 9.17
CA ASP A 165 -3.43 -14.94 10.25
C ASP A 165 -4.90 -14.91 9.79
N ALA A 166 -5.14 -14.55 8.53
CA ALA A 166 -6.45 -14.55 7.90
C ALA A 166 -6.69 -15.88 7.17
N GLN A 167 -7.88 -16.46 7.39
CA GLN A 167 -8.41 -17.51 6.51
C GLN A 167 -9.15 -16.84 5.35
N LYS A 168 -8.99 -17.36 4.14
CA LYS A 168 -9.63 -16.80 2.94
C LYS A 168 -11.14 -16.71 3.12
N GLU A 169 -11.76 -17.77 3.64
CA GLU A 169 -13.21 -17.92 3.79
C GLU A 169 -13.79 -16.85 4.74
N ASP A 170 -13.05 -16.50 5.79
CA ASP A 170 -13.49 -15.58 6.83
C ASP A 170 -13.27 -14.10 6.47
N CYS A 171 -12.28 -13.82 5.62
CA CYS A 171 -11.78 -12.46 5.37
C CYS A 171 -11.96 -11.97 3.93
N HIS A 172 -12.57 -12.76 3.04
CA HIS A 172 -12.70 -12.43 1.61
C HIS A 172 -13.30 -11.03 1.39
N LEU A 173 -14.44 -10.72 2.01
CA LEU A 173 -15.13 -9.44 1.81
C LEU A 173 -14.27 -8.25 2.27
N GLN A 174 -13.60 -8.38 3.41
CA GLN A 174 -12.73 -7.37 3.98
C GLN A 174 -11.50 -7.12 3.09
N VAL A 175 -10.94 -8.18 2.50
CA VAL A 175 -9.86 -8.06 1.54
C VAL A 175 -10.35 -7.43 0.23
N LYS A 176 -11.53 -7.81 -0.27
CA LYS A 176 -12.12 -7.18 -1.47
C LYS A 176 -12.29 -5.67 -1.27
N GLU A 177 -12.83 -5.27 -0.13
CA GLU A 177 -12.99 -3.87 0.25
C GLU A 177 -11.64 -3.14 0.37
N LEU A 178 -10.64 -3.75 1.03
CA LEU A 178 -9.28 -3.22 1.10
C LEU A 178 -8.69 -3.00 -0.30
N LEU A 179 -8.79 -4.00 -1.18
CA LEU A 179 -8.29 -3.94 -2.55
C LEU A 179 -8.95 -2.80 -3.32
N MET A 180 -10.26 -2.60 -3.16
CA MET A 180 -10.97 -1.49 -3.78
C MET A 180 -10.43 -0.12 -3.29
N GLN A 181 -10.12 0.03 -2.01
CA GLN A 181 -9.58 1.27 -1.45
C GLN A 181 -8.17 1.58 -1.95
N ILE A 182 -7.31 0.56 -2.09
CA ILE A 182 -5.89 0.78 -2.44
C ILE A 182 -5.58 0.64 -3.93
N ARG A 183 -6.50 0.12 -4.76
CA ARG A 183 -6.24 -0.17 -6.19
C ARG A 183 -5.66 1.00 -6.99
N SER A 184 -6.13 2.22 -6.73
CA SER A 184 -5.64 3.42 -7.43
C SER A 184 -4.22 3.84 -7.02
N LYS A 185 -3.74 3.36 -5.87
CA LYS A 185 -2.45 3.71 -5.26
C LYS A 185 -1.43 2.58 -5.34
N CYS A 186 -1.90 1.34 -5.30
CA CYS A 186 -1.13 0.12 -5.48
C CYS A 186 -1.59 -0.63 -6.74
N PRO A 187 -1.53 -0.01 -7.94
CA PRO A 187 -2.00 -0.65 -9.17
C PRO A 187 -1.13 -1.84 -9.56
N GLY A 188 0.06 -1.99 -8.97
CA GLY A 188 0.95 -3.14 -9.10
C GLY A 188 0.55 -4.35 -8.26
N LEU A 189 -0.43 -4.24 -7.36
CA LEU A 189 -0.83 -5.35 -6.48
C LEU A 189 -1.50 -6.45 -7.31
N ARG A 190 -0.95 -7.67 -7.24
CA ARG A 190 -1.32 -8.81 -8.08
C ARG A 190 -1.74 -10.03 -7.29
N GLU A 191 -1.20 -10.17 -6.09
CA GLU A 191 -1.37 -11.38 -5.30
C GLU A 191 -1.72 -11.05 -3.87
N VAL A 192 -2.68 -11.82 -3.32
CA VAL A 192 -3.00 -11.85 -1.91
C VAL A 192 -2.88 -13.28 -1.41
N SER A 193 -2.01 -13.50 -0.42
CA SER A 193 -1.76 -14.80 0.20
C SER A 193 -2.36 -14.80 1.60
N PHE A 194 -3.10 -15.86 1.92
CA PHE A 194 -3.74 -16.16 3.19
C PHE A 194 -3.03 -17.33 3.86
N ALA A 195 -3.39 -17.64 5.11
CA ALA A 195 -2.83 -18.78 5.85
C ALA A 195 -2.96 -20.12 5.10
N ASN A 196 -4.04 -20.31 4.36
CA ASN A 196 -4.43 -21.57 3.72
C ASN A 196 -4.46 -21.51 2.18
N ALA A 197 -4.25 -20.35 1.57
CA ALA A 197 -4.50 -20.15 0.15
C ALA A 197 -3.69 -18.99 -0.42
N GLN A 198 -3.39 -19.06 -1.71
CA GLN A 198 -2.84 -17.96 -2.50
C GLN A 198 -3.87 -17.59 -3.56
N VAL A 199 -4.22 -16.30 -3.66
CA VAL A 199 -5.32 -15.84 -4.52
C VAL A 199 -4.84 -14.66 -5.35
N ARG A 200 -5.22 -14.63 -6.63
CA ARG A 200 -4.93 -13.49 -7.50
C ARG A 200 -5.92 -12.37 -7.21
N THR A 201 -5.46 -11.13 -7.25
CA THR A 201 -6.31 -9.97 -6.90
C THR A 201 -7.55 -9.85 -7.78
N TRP A 202 -7.47 -10.23 -9.05
CA TRP A 202 -8.62 -10.18 -9.96
C TRP A 202 -9.72 -11.17 -9.59
N ASP A 203 -9.36 -12.32 -9.03
CA ASP A 203 -10.32 -13.36 -8.61
C ASP A 203 -11.12 -12.93 -7.37
N LEU A 204 -10.65 -11.90 -6.66
CA LEU A 204 -11.31 -11.33 -5.48
C LEU A 204 -12.23 -10.15 -5.85
N VAL A 205 -12.01 -9.51 -7.01
CA VAL A 205 -12.70 -8.26 -7.37
C VAL A 205 -13.80 -8.49 -8.43
N THR A 206 -13.74 -9.59 -9.17
CA THR A 206 -14.89 -10.09 -9.96
C THR A 206 -16.05 -10.53 -9.08
#